data_AF-A0AA41H7Y7-F1
#
_entry.id   AF-A0AA41H7Y7-F1
#
_cell.length_a   1.000
_cell.length_b   1.000
_cell.length_c   1.000
_cell.angle_alpha   90.00
_cell.angle_beta   90.00
_cell.angle_gamma   90.00
#
_symmetry.space_group_name_H-M   'P 1'
#
loop_
_entity.id
_entity.type
_entity.pdbx_description
1 polymer ?
#
loop_
_entity_poly.entity_id
_entity_poly.type
_entity_poly.pdbx_seq_one_letter_code
_entity_poly.pdbx_strand_id
1 'polypeptide(L)'
;MFPLILLLLGVLLACLGAAVRRHRRRLAERERATAAVQDALLQAMQGLILRFQSVGHRLPEGSAERAAIDAILDQADEALAEARNRMAALR
;
A
#
# COMPACT_ATOMS: atom_id res chain seq x y z
N MET A 1 -47.00 -21.50 -17.52
CA MET A 1 -45.87 -22.16 -16.83
C MET A 1 -44.52 -21.69 -17.38
N PHE A 2 -44.17 -21.98 -18.64
CA PHE A 2 -42.92 -21.53 -19.29
C PHE A 2 -42.59 -20.02 -19.20
N PRO A 3 -43.49 -19.07 -19.48
CA PRO A 3 -43.15 -17.65 -19.45
C PRO A 3 -42.86 -17.15 -18.02
N LEU A 4 -43.50 -17.72 -17.01
CA LEU A 4 -43.25 -17.39 -15.61
C LEU A 4 -41.86 -17.86 -15.16
N ILE A 5 -41.43 -19.04 -15.62
CA ILE A 5 -40.10 -19.59 -15.34
C ILE A 5 -39.02 -18.73 -15.98
N LEU A 6 -39.21 -18.30 -17.23
CA LEU A 6 -38.27 -17.39 -17.92
C LEU A 6 -38.16 -16.03 -17.22
N LEU A 7 -39.29 -15.48 -16.79
CA LEU A 7 -39.32 -14.20 -16.07
C LEU A 7 -38.63 -14.32 -14.71
N LEU A 8 -38.91 -15.39 -13.95
CA LEU A 8 -38.25 -15.69 -12.68
C LEU A 8 -36.73 -15.87 -12.87
N LEU A 9 -36.30 -16.60 -13.90
CA LEU A 9 -34.89 -16.80 -14.23
C LEU A 9 -34.20 -15.48 -14.58
N GLY A 10 -34.86 -14.62 -15.37
CA GLY A 10 -34.35 -13.29 -15.70
C GLY A 10 -34.16 -12.41 -14.47
N VAL A 11 -35.12 -12.42 -13.55
CA VAL A 11 -35.02 -11.69 -12.27
C VAL A 11 -33.91 -12.26 -11.39
N LEU A 12 -33.77 -13.59 -11.29
CA LEU A 12 -32.70 -14.24 -10.53
C LEU A 12 -31.32 -13.85 -11.07
N LEU A 13 -31.12 -13.91 -12.39
CA LEU A 13 -29.87 -13.50 -13.05
C LEU A 13 -29.56 -12.02 -12.82
N ALA A 14 -30.57 -11.14 -12.89
CA ALA A 14 -30.42 -9.72 -12.61
C ALA A 14 -30.02 -9.45 -11.15
N CYS A 15 -30.66 -10.12 -10.19
CA CYS A 15 -30.34 -10.06 -8.76
C CYS A 15 -28.93 -10.56 -8.48
N LEU A 16 -28.54 -11.70 -9.04
CA LEU A 16 -27.20 -12.27 -8.90
C LEU A 16 -26.14 -11.30 -9.47
N GLY A 17 -26.38 -10.74 -10.65
CA GLY A 17 -25.52 -9.73 -11.26
C GLY A 17 -25.36 -8.48 -10.40
N ALA A 18 -26.45 -8.00 -9.79
CA ALA A 18 -26.41 -6.86 -8.86
C ALA A 18 -25.60 -7.16 -7.60
N ALA A 19 -25.76 -8.34 -7.01
CA ALA A 19 -25.00 -8.79 -5.84
C ALA A 19 -23.50 -8.89 -6.16
N VAL A 20 -23.14 -9.52 -7.28
CA VAL A 20 -21.74 -9.65 -7.74
C VAL A 20 -21.11 -8.26 -7.95
N ARG A 21 -21.82 -7.34 -8.62
CA ARG A 21 -21.34 -5.96 -8.82
C ARG A 21 -21.09 -5.26 -7.49
N ARG A 22 -21.98 -5.41 -6.50
CA ARG A 22 -21.81 -4.81 -5.17
C ARG A 22 -20.63 -5.41 -4.42
N HIS A 23 -20.41 -6.73 -4.51
CA HIS A 23 -19.23 -7.37 -3.92
C HIS A 23 -17.93 -6.90 -4.57
N ARG A 24 -17.88 -6.85 -5.91
CA ARG A 24 -16.70 -6.35 -6.65
C ARG A 24 -16.37 -4.90 -6.28
N ARG A 25 -17.37 -4.02 -6.15
CA ARG A 25 -17.15 -2.63 -5.71
C ARG A 25 -16.50 -2.55 -4.33
N ARG A 26 -17.02 -3.31 -3.35
CA ARG A 26 -16.45 -3.36 -1.99
C ARG A 26 -15.04 -3.93 -1.95
N LEU A 27 -14.74 -4.94 -2.77
CA LEU A 27 -13.39 -5.50 -2.88
C LEU A 27 -12.42 -4.46 -3.44
N ALA A 28 -12.80 -3.80 -4.54
CA ALA A 28 -11.99 -2.74 -5.13
C ALA A 28 -11.79 -1.54 -4.17
N GLU A 29 -12.79 -1.19 -3.37
CA GLU A 29 -12.66 -0.16 -2.32
C GLU A 29 -11.68 -0.60 -1.21
N ARG A 30 -11.73 -1.86 -0.77
CA ARG A 30 -10.78 -2.40 0.20
C ARG A 30 -9.36 -2.45 -0.34
N GLU A 31 -9.18 -2.91 -1.57
CA GLU A 31 -7.86 -2.92 -2.24
C GLU A 31 -7.27 -1.53 -2.32
N ARG A 32 -8.07 -0.52 -2.70
CA ARG A 32 -7.65 0.89 -2.69
C ARG A 32 -7.29 1.39 -1.29
N ALA A 33 -8.07 1.04 -0.28
CA ALA A 33 -7.77 1.43 1.11
C ALA A 33 -6.46 0.81 1.60
N THR A 34 -6.23 -0.49 1.31
CA THR A 34 -4.96 -1.16 1.63
C THR A 34 -3.78 -0.51 0.92
N ALA A 35 -3.90 -0.23 -0.39
CA ALA A 35 -2.86 0.45 -1.15
C ALA A 35 -2.55 1.86 -0.60
N ALA A 36 -3.58 2.63 -0.24
CA ALA A 36 -3.42 3.96 0.34
C ALA A 36 -2.72 3.93 1.70
N VAL A 37 -3.05 2.95 2.55
CA VAL A 37 -2.37 2.77 3.85
C VAL A 37 -0.90 2.37 3.66
N GLN A 38 -0.61 1.48 2.71
CA GLN A 38 0.77 1.08 2.41
C GLN A 38 1.62 2.26 1.90
N ASP A 39 1.09 3.10 1.02
CA ASP A 39 1.76 4.33 0.58
C ASP A 39 2.01 5.30 1.74
N ALA A 40 0.99 5.53 2.56
CA ALA A 40 1.09 6.40 3.71
C ALA A 40 2.19 5.93 4.69
N LEU A 41 2.30 4.61 4.90
CA LEU A 41 3.35 4.02 5.73
C LEU A 41 4.74 4.26 5.15
N LEU A 42 4.95 4.01 3.85
CA LEU A 42 6.23 4.26 3.18
C LEU A 42 6.64 5.74 3.27
N GLN A 43 5.69 6.64 3.08
CA GLN A 43 5.95 8.08 3.17
C GLN A 43 6.33 8.47 4.60
N ALA A 44 5.63 7.94 5.61
CA ALA A 44 5.95 8.18 7.00
C ALA A 44 7.36 7.64 7.36
N MET A 45 7.70 6.44 6.89
CA MET A 45 9.05 5.87 7.09
C MET A 45 10.14 6.74 6.46
N GLN A 46 9.96 7.23 5.23
CA GLN A 46 10.93 8.16 4.66
C GLN A 46 11.08 9.44 5.48
N GLY A 47 9.96 10.00 5.95
CA GLY A 47 9.99 11.18 6.81
C GLY A 47 10.79 10.94 8.11
N LEU A 48 10.72 9.73 8.67
CA LEU A 48 11.52 9.35 9.84
C LEU A 48 13.01 9.21 9.48
N ILE A 49 13.35 8.56 8.38
CA ILE A 49 14.75 8.42 7.91
C ILE A 49 15.39 9.79 7.74
N LEU A 50 14.72 10.73 7.05
CA LEU A 50 15.21 12.09 6.86
C LEU A 50 15.44 12.84 8.19
N ARG A 51 14.55 12.64 9.17
CA ARG A 51 14.72 13.23 10.51
C ARG A 51 15.90 12.62 11.25
N PHE A 52 16.13 11.31 11.12
CA PHE A 52 17.30 10.66 11.70
C PHE A 52 18.60 11.09 11.03
N GLN A 53 18.62 11.24 9.70
CA GLN A 53 19.75 11.84 8.97
C GLN A 53 20.06 13.24 9.50
N SER A 54 19.04 14.08 9.70
CA SER A 54 19.23 15.42 10.27
C SER A 54 19.84 15.39 11.67
N VAL A 55 19.46 14.44 12.52
CA VAL A 55 20.07 14.25 13.85
C VAL A 55 21.50 13.72 13.74
N GLY A 56 21.74 12.73 12.88
CA GLY A 56 23.06 12.16 12.62
C GLY A 56 24.07 13.19 12.12
N HIS A 57 23.62 14.13 11.27
CA HIS A 57 24.46 15.22 10.76
C HIS A 57 24.93 16.21 11.84
N ARG A 58 24.34 16.17 13.05
CA ARG A 58 24.79 16.98 14.20
C ARG A 58 25.91 16.31 14.98
N LEU A 59 26.24 15.05 14.67
CA LEU A 59 27.37 14.35 15.26
C LEU A 59 28.69 14.90 14.70
N PRO A 60 29.78 14.84 15.48
CA PRO A 60 31.09 15.30 15.04
C PRO A 60 31.51 14.61 13.74
N GLU A 61 32.12 15.37 12.83
CA GLU A 61 32.62 14.81 11.58
C GLU A 61 33.71 13.77 11.87
N GLY A 62 33.68 12.64 11.15
CA GLY A 62 34.63 11.55 11.35
C GLY A 62 34.46 10.74 12.65
N SER A 63 33.42 11.01 13.46
CA SER A 63 33.14 10.20 14.64
C SER A 63 32.63 8.80 14.25
N ALA A 64 32.95 7.80 15.08
CA ALA A 64 32.50 6.43 14.86
C ALA A 64 30.97 6.30 14.91
N GLU A 65 30.31 7.13 15.74
CA GLU A 65 28.87 7.21 15.85
C GLU A 65 28.22 7.78 14.59
N ARG A 66 28.84 8.80 13.98
CA ARG A 66 28.37 9.36 12.71
C ARG A 66 28.46 8.32 11.59
N ALA A 67 29.61 7.64 11.48
CA ALA A 67 29.77 6.57 10.50
C ALA A 67 28.76 5.42 10.72
N ALA A 68 28.51 5.04 11.97
CA ALA A 68 27.54 4.00 12.30
C ALA A 68 26.11 4.39 11.94
N ILE A 69 25.69 5.62 12.26
CA ILE A 69 24.32 6.06 11.94
C ILE A 69 24.11 6.26 10.44
N ASP A 70 25.12 6.78 9.72
CA ASP A 70 25.07 6.93 8.26
C ASP A 70 24.90 5.57 7.59
N ALA A 71 25.67 4.55 8.00
CA ALA A 71 25.53 3.18 7.48
C ALA A 71 24.15 2.55 7.76
N ILE A 72 23.56 2.83 8.93
CA ILE A 72 22.20 2.37 9.27
C ILE A 72 21.16 3.07 8.38
N LEU A 73 21.34 4.37 8.12
CA LEU A 73 20.41 5.16 7.33
C LEU A 73 20.48 4.81 5.84
N ASP A 74 21.67 4.52 5.32
CA ASP A 74 21.85 4.00 3.96
C ASP A 74 21.11 2.67 3.76
N GLN A 75 21.23 1.74 4.73
CA GLN A 75 20.47 0.48 4.70
C GLN A 75 18.96 0.71 4.77
N ALA A 76 18.52 1.69 5.57
CA ALA A 76 17.11 2.03 5.70
C ALA A 76 16.55 2.61 4.38
N ASP A 77 17.32 3.45 3.69
CA ASP A 77 16.93 4.00 2.39
C ASP A 77 16.88 2.91 1.30
N GLU A 78 17.84 1.98 1.28
CA GLU A 78 17.83 0.85 0.35
C GLU A 78 16.62 -0.07 0.57
N ALA A 79 16.34 -0.44 1.82
CA ALA A 79 15.18 -1.25 2.18
C ALA A 79 13.85 -0.55 1.82
N LEU A 80 13.78 0.77 2.02
CA LEU A 80 12.60 1.56 1.65
C LEU A 80 12.42 1.63 0.13
N ALA A 81 13.52 1.80 -0.63
CA ALA A 81 13.49 1.80 -2.09
C ALA A 81 13.02 0.44 -2.64
N GLU A 82 13.51 -0.67 -2.08
CA GLU A 82 13.06 -2.00 -2.44
C GLU A 82 11.56 -2.18 -2.16
N ALA A 83 11.08 -1.78 -0.98
CA ALA A 83 9.68 -1.86 -0.63
C ALA A 83 8.79 -1.05 -1.59
N ARG A 84 9.21 0.15 -1.99
CA ARG A 84 8.54 0.98 -3.00
C ARG A 84 8.47 0.30 -4.36
N ASN A 85 9.58 -0.27 -4.82
CA ASN A 85 9.61 -0.98 -6.10
C ASN A 85 8.65 -2.18 -6.09
N ARG A 86 8.61 -2.94 -5.00
CA ARG A 86 7.66 -4.06 -4.83
C ARG A 86 6.21 -3.58 -4.85
N MET A 87 5.89 -2.47 -4.19
CA MET A 87 4.54 -1.89 -4.24
C MET A 87 4.16 -1.33 -5.60
N ALA A 88 5.09 -0.69 -6.31
CA ALA A 88 4.87 -0.20 -7.67
C ALA A 88 4.58 -1.36 -8.65
N ALA A 89 5.20 -2.53 -8.44
CA ALA A 89 4.95 -3.73 -9.24
C ALA A 89 3.59 -4.41 -8.97
N LEU A 90 2.92 -4.09 -7.86
CA LEU A 90 1.61 -4.65 -7.47
C LEU A 90 0.42 -3.78 -7.90
N ARG A 91 0.68 -2.58 -8.45
CA ARG A 91 -0.33 -1.66 -8.99
C ARG A 91 -0.52 -1.86 -10.49
#